data_AF-A0A416WQH6-F1
#
_entry.id   AF-A0A416WQH6-F1
#
_cell.length_a   1.000
_cell.length_b   1.000
_cell.length_c   1.000
_cell.angle_alpha   90.00
_cell.angle_beta   90.00
_cell.angle_gamma   90.00
#
_symmetry.space_group_name_H-M   'P 1'
#
loop_
_entity.id
_entity.type
_entity.pdbx_description
1 polymer ?
#
loop_
_entity_poly.entity_id
_entity_poly.type
_entity_poly.pdbx_seq_one_letter_code
_entity_poly.pdbx_strand_id
1 'polypeptide(L)'
;MKEKSREIFGNKMPQKVYRKAVKSKKKFQKKFGDDSKMDYPVVLKENAHIGDSLGVVDVLLPEQKEASKLEFDKEKGIIVGNIRMGFGHYRISMAIASAAKSMGYTPYWMDLNSYPRTTCTKVIGAQNDLYSLGSRLSGKSKLFNKLVWEPMNYEGFRKLSYNASDQKNAELMAPVYRNVPKEIPVVATHVWPAQAAIHAGMKYVVNAIPDNWPMALHLSEGSLHTVQTHYAYQGYRILNGMQGKDVLNPMPEKDLIYTGHYIDHELVSNIEADCEARIKRKQEKKPMRFLLTIGGAGAQREIFAAIIRYLLPAIREGRAALYVNVGDYRNVWEELLQEIPGLKNAATEHFDDWENTKQFAEAALDGEVTRVHGFYHKNIFEAVYCTNLLMRSCDVLVTKPSELAFYPVPKLFIKRVGGHEQWGAIHSAEIGDGTLECRDIPHTLQMLELFQSSDHLLTDMCEAIMENKKQAIYDGAYKVVELAMGLRKGGEGQ
;
A
#
# COMPACT_ATOMS: atom_id res chain seq x y z
N MET A 1 -28.17 14.58 -8.35
CA MET A 1 -26.89 14.40 -7.63
C MET A 1 -25.98 15.59 -7.94
N LYS A 2 -25.42 16.30 -6.94
CA LYS A 2 -24.46 17.40 -7.20
C LYS A 2 -23.24 16.86 -7.95
N GLU A 3 -22.80 17.58 -8.99
CA GLU A 3 -21.66 17.19 -9.82
C GLU A 3 -20.33 17.37 -9.08
N LYS A 4 -19.73 16.25 -8.67
CA LYS A 4 -18.60 16.14 -7.74
C LYS A 4 -17.30 16.80 -8.23
N SER A 5 -17.15 17.00 -9.54
CA SER A 5 -16.01 17.71 -10.14
C SER A 5 -16.14 19.24 -10.14
N ARG A 6 -17.31 19.78 -9.75
CA ARG A 6 -17.56 21.22 -9.66
C ARG A 6 -17.36 21.79 -8.26
N GLU A 7 -17.49 20.97 -7.23
CA GLU A 7 -17.41 21.36 -5.83
C GLU A 7 -16.81 20.19 -5.05
N ILE A 8 -15.69 20.45 -4.35
CA ILE A 8 -14.95 19.46 -3.57
C ILE A 8 -14.88 19.97 -2.12
N PHE A 9 -15.57 19.30 -1.21
CA PHE A 9 -15.72 19.62 0.21
C PHE A 9 -16.14 21.07 0.45
N GLY A 10 -17.13 21.54 -0.31
CA GLY A 10 -17.62 22.92 -0.24
C GLY A 10 -16.76 23.97 -0.95
N ASN A 11 -15.72 23.55 -1.69
CA ASN A 11 -14.86 24.44 -2.48
C ASN A 11 -15.23 24.37 -3.96
N LYS A 12 -15.77 25.47 -4.50
CA LYS A 12 -16.20 25.55 -5.91
C LYS A 12 -15.02 25.66 -6.85
N MET A 13 -15.00 24.79 -7.86
CA MET A 13 -13.98 24.80 -8.90
C MET A 13 -14.29 25.85 -9.97
N PRO A 14 -13.29 26.62 -10.44
CA PRO A 14 -13.48 27.55 -11.54
C PRO A 14 -14.05 26.86 -12.80
N GLN A 15 -14.92 27.54 -13.55
CA GLN A 15 -15.56 26.96 -14.73
C GLN A 15 -14.56 26.43 -15.77
N LYS A 16 -13.36 27.05 -15.87
CA LYS A 16 -12.27 26.59 -16.73
C LYS A 16 -11.72 25.22 -16.30
N VAL A 17 -11.59 24.99 -14.99
CA VAL A 17 -11.15 23.71 -14.41
C VAL A 17 -12.18 22.63 -14.72
N TYR A 18 -13.46 22.90 -14.48
CA TYR A 18 -14.53 21.96 -14.81
C TYR A 18 -14.59 21.62 -16.32
N ARG A 19 -14.49 22.63 -17.20
CA ARG A 19 -14.42 22.40 -18.66
C ARG A 19 -13.22 21.52 -19.06
N LYS A 20 -12.07 21.70 -18.40
CA LYS A 20 -10.88 20.85 -18.60
C LYS A 20 -11.14 19.41 -18.15
N ALA A 21 -11.77 19.22 -17.00
CA ALA A 21 -12.16 17.89 -16.49
C ALA A 21 -13.09 17.16 -17.47
N VAL A 22 -14.14 17.84 -17.98
CA VAL A 22 -15.05 17.28 -18.99
C VAL A 22 -14.31 16.92 -20.29
N LYS A 23 -13.38 17.76 -20.74
CA LYS A 23 -12.55 17.47 -21.91
C LYS A 23 -11.64 16.26 -21.68
N SER A 24 -11.12 16.10 -20.46
CA SER A 24 -10.32 14.94 -20.05
C SER A 24 -11.12 13.65 -20.18
N LYS A 25 -12.33 13.61 -19.59
CA LYS A 25 -13.23 12.45 -19.70
C LYS A 25 -13.53 12.11 -21.16
N LYS A 26 -13.88 13.10 -21.98
CA LYS A 26 -14.15 12.90 -23.42
C LYS A 26 -12.93 12.33 -24.17
N LYS A 27 -11.72 12.76 -23.81
CA LYS A 27 -10.47 12.22 -24.39
C LYS A 27 -10.31 10.74 -24.03
N PHE A 28 -10.56 10.37 -22.78
CA PHE A 28 -10.49 8.98 -22.35
C PHE A 28 -11.60 8.12 -22.98
N GLN A 29 -12.82 8.64 -23.10
CA GLN A 29 -13.90 7.96 -23.83
C GLN A 29 -13.50 7.65 -25.26
N LYS A 30 -12.96 8.65 -25.98
CA LYS A 30 -12.49 8.46 -27.36
C LYS A 30 -11.35 7.43 -27.46
N LYS A 31 -10.46 7.38 -26.46
CA LYS A 31 -9.27 6.52 -26.49
C LYS A 31 -9.55 5.08 -26.06
N PHE A 32 -10.40 4.88 -25.06
CA PHE A 32 -10.54 3.59 -24.35
C PHE A 32 -11.92 2.95 -24.49
N GLY A 33 -12.92 3.69 -24.96
CA GLY A 33 -14.31 3.27 -25.03
C GLY A 33 -15.20 4.01 -24.02
N ASP A 34 -16.51 3.75 -24.09
CA ASP A 34 -17.49 4.27 -23.14
C ASP A 34 -18.45 3.15 -22.71
N ASP A 35 -18.25 2.69 -21.48
CA ASP A 35 -19.03 1.59 -20.90
C ASP A 35 -20.26 2.09 -20.14
N SER A 36 -20.63 3.37 -20.22
CA SER A 36 -21.72 3.95 -19.43
C SER A 36 -23.07 3.21 -19.59
N LYS A 37 -23.29 2.53 -20.72
CA LYS A 37 -24.48 1.71 -20.99
C LYS A 37 -24.25 0.21 -20.82
N MET A 38 -23.01 -0.25 -20.66
CA MET A 38 -22.69 -1.67 -20.52
C MET A 38 -23.19 -2.21 -19.19
N ASP A 39 -23.74 -3.41 -19.22
CA ASP A 39 -24.12 -4.16 -18.04
C ASP A 39 -23.15 -5.32 -17.84
N TYR A 40 -22.47 -5.33 -16.69
CA TYR A 40 -21.42 -6.29 -16.37
C TYR A 40 -21.91 -7.18 -15.22
N PRO A 41 -22.42 -8.40 -15.50
CA PRO A 41 -22.78 -9.33 -14.43
C PRO A 41 -21.56 -9.63 -13.56
N VAL A 42 -21.78 -9.89 -12.28
CA VAL A 42 -20.69 -10.15 -11.32
C VAL A 42 -20.70 -11.62 -10.94
N VAL A 43 -19.52 -12.22 -10.86
CA VAL A 43 -19.30 -13.60 -10.40
C VAL A 43 -18.35 -13.56 -9.21
N LEU A 44 -18.68 -14.29 -8.16
CA LEU A 44 -17.84 -14.41 -6.98
C LEU A 44 -16.98 -15.67 -7.07
N LYS A 45 -15.77 -15.64 -6.53
CA LYS A 45 -14.90 -16.83 -6.45
C LYS A 45 -13.92 -16.70 -5.29
N GLU A 46 -13.74 -17.77 -4.51
CA GLU A 46 -12.65 -17.83 -3.52
C GLU A 46 -11.28 -17.59 -4.19
N ASN A 47 -10.49 -16.70 -3.60
CA ASN A 47 -9.18 -16.37 -4.12
C ASN A 47 -8.19 -17.53 -3.85
N ALA A 48 -7.56 -18.05 -4.90
CA ALA A 48 -6.72 -19.24 -4.78
C ALA A 48 -5.38 -19.01 -4.05
N HIS A 49 -4.98 -17.77 -3.80
CA HIS A 49 -3.65 -17.43 -3.26
C HIS A 49 -3.72 -16.86 -1.85
N ILE A 50 -4.71 -15.99 -1.59
CA ILE A 50 -4.92 -15.33 -0.30
C ILE A 50 -6.32 -15.58 0.28
N GLY A 51 -7.12 -16.46 -0.33
CA GLY A 51 -8.43 -16.84 0.19
C GLY A 51 -8.34 -17.51 1.56
N ASP A 52 -7.43 -18.47 1.71
CA ASP A 52 -7.27 -19.17 3.00
C ASP A 52 -6.71 -18.26 4.08
N SER A 53 -5.67 -17.49 3.78
CA SER A 53 -5.01 -16.61 4.75
C SER A 53 -5.87 -15.40 5.12
N LEU A 54 -6.50 -14.73 4.14
CA LEU A 54 -7.18 -13.45 4.33
C LEU A 54 -8.70 -13.50 4.14
N GLY A 55 -9.28 -14.66 3.82
CA GLY A 55 -10.73 -14.84 3.71
C GLY A 55 -11.31 -14.21 2.44
N VAL A 56 -10.45 -13.96 1.46
CA VAL A 56 -10.77 -13.14 0.29
C VAL A 56 -11.61 -13.91 -0.73
N VAL A 57 -12.69 -13.28 -1.15
CA VAL A 57 -13.53 -13.71 -2.28
C VAL A 57 -13.40 -12.68 -3.41
N ASP A 58 -12.86 -13.07 -4.55
CA ASP A 58 -12.73 -12.21 -5.73
C ASP A 58 -14.09 -11.86 -6.32
N VAL A 59 -14.25 -10.59 -6.68
CA VAL A 59 -15.37 -10.07 -7.46
C VAL A 59 -14.93 -10.00 -8.92
N LEU A 60 -15.41 -10.92 -9.75
CA LEU A 60 -14.99 -11.11 -11.14
C LEU A 60 -16.10 -10.75 -12.14
N LEU A 61 -15.74 -10.58 -13.41
CA LEU A 61 -16.68 -10.50 -14.52
C LEU A 61 -16.84 -11.88 -15.20
N PRO A 62 -17.96 -12.19 -15.87
CA PRO A 62 -18.37 -13.56 -16.22
C PRO A 62 -17.46 -14.22 -17.25
N GLU A 63 -16.74 -13.41 -18.01
CA GLU A 63 -15.77 -13.86 -19.01
C GLU A 63 -14.52 -14.50 -18.38
N GLN A 64 -14.41 -14.53 -17.04
CA GLN A 64 -13.18 -14.87 -16.32
C GLN A 64 -13.16 -16.23 -15.61
N LYS A 65 -14.23 -17.07 -15.64
CA LYS A 65 -14.26 -18.53 -15.31
C LYS A 65 -15.71 -19.02 -15.10
N GLU A 66 -15.87 -20.35 -14.93
CA GLU A 66 -17.12 -20.99 -14.51
C GLU A 66 -17.71 -20.31 -13.26
N ALA A 67 -19.01 -20.00 -13.31
CA ALA A 67 -19.71 -19.35 -12.22
C ALA A 67 -19.68 -20.23 -10.97
N SER A 68 -19.11 -19.72 -9.87
CA SER A 68 -19.35 -20.31 -8.57
C SER A 68 -20.78 -20.00 -8.13
N LYS A 69 -21.35 -20.82 -7.23
CA LYS A 69 -22.67 -20.57 -6.63
C LYS A 69 -22.62 -19.57 -5.46
N LEU A 70 -21.50 -18.87 -5.27
CA LEU A 70 -21.36 -17.90 -4.18
C LEU A 70 -22.21 -16.67 -4.48
N GLU A 71 -22.91 -16.20 -3.44
CA GLU A 71 -23.67 -14.96 -3.45
C GLU A 71 -23.07 -13.95 -2.47
N PHE A 72 -23.39 -12.69 -2.67
CA PHE A 72 -22.98 -11.64 -1.74
C PHE A 72 -23.73 -11.80 -0.41
N ASP A 73 -22.98 -11.92 0.67
CA ASP A 73 -23.50 -11.76 2.02
C ASP A 73 -23.78 -10.27 2.25
N LYS A 74 -25.07 -9.91 2.24
CA LYS A 74 -25.50 -8.53 2.44
C LYS A 74 -25.35 -8.07 3.88
N GLU A 75 -25.12 -8.94 4.86
CA GLU A 75 -24.97 -8.62 6.28
C GLU A 75 -23.51 -8.51 6.71
N LYS A 76 -22.68 -9.47 6.29
CA LYS A 76 -21.27 -9.55 6.69
C LYS A 76 -20.29 -9.19 5.58
N GLY A 77 -20.78 -8.91 4.38
CA GLY A 77 -19.96 -8.51 3.25
C GLY A 77 -19.32 -7.14 3.42
N ILE A 78 -18.08 -7.01 2.96
CA ILE A 78 -17.39 -5.74 2.79
C ILE A 78 -16.59 -5.76 1.48
N ILE A 79 -16.76 -4.77 0.61
CA ILE A 79 -15.98 -4.68 -0.62
C ILE A 79 -14.63 -4.03 -0.31
N VAL A 80 -13.54 -4.69 -0.67
CA VAL A 80 -12.18 -4.14 -0.66
C VAL A 80 -11.82 -3.71 -2.09
N GLY A 81 -12.12 -2.46 -2.41
CA GLY A 81 -11.90 -1.87 -3.73
C GLY A 81 -10.45 -1.39 -3.92
N ASN A 82 -9.76 -1.89 -4.94
CA ASN A 82 -8.34 -1.60 -5.11
C ASN A 82 -7.91 -1.48 -6.58
N ILE A 83 -6.65 -1.08 -6.77
CA ILE A 83 -5.98 -1.02 -8.07
C ILE A 83 -4.53 -1.52 -7.94
N ARG A 84 -3.98 -1.99 -9.05
CA ARG A 84 -2.56 -2.31 -9.21
C ARG A 84 -1.77 -1.10 -9.71
N MET A 85 -1.34 -0.25 -8.77
CA MET A 85 -0.32 0.79 -8.98
C MET A 85 0.83 0.58 -7.99
N GLY A 86 1.71 -0.38 -8.30
CA GLY A 86 2.73 -0.86 -7.36
C GLY A 86 2.15 -1.80 -6.29
N PHE A 87 2.98 -2.14 -5.29
CA PHE A 87 2.61 -3.10 -4.23
C PHE A 87 1.86 -2.47 -3.06
N GLY A 88 1.94 -1.13 -2.89
CA GLY A 88 1.43 -0.42 -1.73
C GLY A 88 -0.09 -0.54 -1.53
N HIS A 89 -0.87 -0.28 -2.58
CA HIS A 89 -2.34 -0.37 -2.50
C HIS A 89 -2.82 -1.80 -2.21
N TYR A 90 -2.18 -2.81 -2.78
CA TYR A 90 -2.49 -4.21 -2.49
C TYR A 90 -2.18 -4.55 -1.04
N ARG A 91 -1.05 -4.07 -0.52
CA ARG A 91 -0.67 -4.27 0.88
C ARG A 91 -1.71 -3.69 1.84
N ILE A 92 -2.19 -2.47 1.60
CA ILE A 92 -3.27 -1.89 2.41
C ILE A 92 -4.58 -2.68 2.24
N SER A 93 -4.88 -3.15 1.03
CA SER A 93 -6.06 -3.98 0.76
C SER A 93 -6.02 -5.31 1.50
N MET A 94 -4.84 -5.93 1.58
CA MET A 94 -4.60 -7.13 2.37
C MET A 94 -4.78 -6.86 3.86
N ALA A 95 -4.29 -5.73 4.37
CA ALA A 95 -4.49 -5.34 5.77
C ALA A 95 -5.98 -5.15 6.10
N ILE A 96 -6.76 -4.50 5.22
CA ILE A 96 -8.22 -4.35 5.40
C ILE A 96 -8.92 -5.72 5.34
N ALA A 97 -8.56 -6.59 4.38
CA ALA A 97 -9.15 -7.92 4.25
C ALA A 97 -8.85 -8.79 5.48
N SER A 98 -7.59 -8.76 5.95
CA SER A 98 -7.12 -9.43 7.16
C SER A 98 -7.93 -8.99 8.40
N ALA A 99 -8.03 -7.68 8.63
CA ALA A 99 -8.82 -7.12 9.73
C ALA A 99 -10.29 -7.54 9.61
N ALA A 100 -10.90 -7.40 8.44
CA ALA A 100 -12.29 -7.80 8.20
C ALA A 100 -12.54 -9.27 8.51
N LYS A 101 -11.68 -10.18 8.03
CA LYS A 101 -11.76 -11.61 8.33
C LYS A 101 -11.68 -11.87 9.83
N SER A 102 -10.70 -11.28 10.52
CA SER A 102 -10.52 -11.49 11.97
C SER A 102 -11.72 -11.02 12.79
N MET A 103 -12.47 -10.04 12.28
CA MET A 103 -13.71 -9.52 12.87
C MET A 103 -14.97 -10.31 12.45
N GLY A 104 -14.82 -11.38 11.65
CA GLY A 104 -15.93 -12.23 11.21
C GLY A 104 -16.70 -11.72 9.98
N TYR A 105 -16.13 -10.77 9.23
CA TYR A 105 -16.69 -10.28 7.97
C TYR A 105 -16.11 -11.00 6.75
N THR A 106 -16.80 -10.90 5.61
CA THR A 106 -16.37 -11.49 4.34
C THR A 106 -15.81 -10.41 3.42
N PRO A 107 -14.46 -10.34 3.25
CA PRO A 107 -13.84 -9.37 2.35
C PRO A 107 -13.99 -9.79 0.88
N TYR A 108 -14.76 -9.03 0.13
CA TYR A 108 -14.92 -9.15 -1.31
C TYR A 108 -13.89 -8.30 -2.05
N TRP A 109 -12.92 -8.94 -2.69
CA TRP A 109 -11.82 -8.27 -3.36
C TRP A 109 -12.23 -7.79 -4.76
N MET A 110 -12.27 -6.46 -4.92
CA MET A 110 -12.67 -5.82 -6.15
C MET A 110 -11.49 -5.04 -6.74
N ASP A 111 -10.64 -5.75 -7.48
CA ASP A 111 -9.51 -5.18 -8.20
C ASP A 111 -9.94 -4.64 -9.57
N LEU A 112 -9.93 -3.32 -9.72
CA LEU A 112 -10.34 -2.68 -10.97
C LEU A 112 -9.35 -2.90 -12.12
N ASN A 113 -8.13 -3.38 -11.86
CA ASN A 113 -7.19 -3.80 -12.89
C ASN A 113 -7.48 -5.20 -13.44
N SER A 114 -8.32 -5.98 -12.76
CA SER A 114 -8.64 -7.35 -13.16
C SER A 114 -9.72 -7.45 -14.24
N TYR A 115 -10.24 -6.34 -14.81
CA TYR A 115 -11.33 -6.35 -15.80
C TYR A 115 -10.89 -5.88 -17.21
N PRO A 116 -9.96 -6.58 -17.89
CA PRO A 116 -9.14 -6.04 -18.99
C PRO A 116 -9.92 -5.47 -20.19
N ARG A 117 -11.14 -5.94 -20.45
CA ARG A 117 -11.96 -5.45 -21.57
C ARG A 117 -12.68 -4.13 -21.27
N THR A 118 -12.84 -3.80 -19.99
CA THR A 118 -13.58 -2.62 -19.54
C THR A 118 -12.82 -1.33 -19.83
N THR A 119 -13.56 -0.26 -20.06
CA THR A 119 -13.04 1.11 -20.10
C THR A 119 -12.34 1.45 -18.79
N CYS A 120 -12.86 0.96 -17.66
CA CYS A 120 -12.28 1.11 -16.32
C CYS A 120 -10.80 0.68 -16.29
N THR A 121 -10.54 -0.60 -16.58
CA THR A 121 -9.19 -1.17 -16.53
C THR A 121 -8.25 -0.52 -17.55
N LYS A 122 -8.74 -0.20 -18.75
CA LYS A 122 -7.93 0.48 -19.78
C LYS A 122 -7.47 1.87 -19.34
N VAL A 123 -8.34 2.65 -18.68
CA VAL A 123 -7.99 3.96 -18.14
C VAL A 123 -6.95 3.84 -17.03
N ILE A 124 -7.17 2.92 -16.08
CA ILE A 124 -6.25 2.68 -14.96
C ILE A 124 -4.89 2.19 -15.47
N GLY A 125 -4.87 1.19 -16.35
CA GLY A 125 -3.65 0.65 -16.95
C GLY A 125 -2.81 1.72 -17.66
N ALA A 126 -3.44 2.57 -18.47
CA ALA A 126 -2.72 3.64 -19.15
C ALA A 126 -2.11 4.70 -18.21
N GLN A 127 -2.76 4.96 -17.06
CA GLN A 127 -2.22 5.86 -16.05
C GLN A 127 -1.07 5.21 -15.28
N ASN A 128 -1.20 3.93 -14.94
CA ASN A 128 -0.14 3.16 -14.30
C ASN A 128 1.12 3.06 -15.18
N ASP A 129 0.96 2.78 -16.48
CA ASP A 129 2.07 2.72 -17.43
C ASP A 129 2.83 4.05 -17.51
N LEU A 130 2.10 5.16 -17.52
CA LEU A 130 2.67 6.51 -17.55
C LEU A 130 3.44 6.82 -16.26
N TYR A 131 2.87 6.47 -15.11
CA TYR A 131 3.53 6.65 -13.81
C TYR A 131 4.80 5.81 -13.71
N SER A 132 4.72 4.53 -14.07
CA SER A 132 5.86 3.61 -14.06
C SER A 132 6.97 4.05 -15.01
N LEU A 133 6.61 4.56 -16.20
CA LEU A 133 7.58 5.15 -17.11
C LEU A 133 8.28 6.37 -16.48
N GLY A 134 7.52 7.29 -15.89
CA GLY A 134 8.08 8.46 -15.23
C GLY A 134 8.98 8.11 -14.04
N SER A 135 8.60 7.14 -13.22
CA SER A 135 9.40 6.66 -12.08
C SER A 135 10.73 6.03 -12.54
N ARG A 136 10.71 5.23 -13.61
CA ARG A 136 11.96 4.69 -14.19
C ARG A 136 12.86 5.78 -14.74
N LEU A 137 12.28 6.81 -15.38
CA LEU A 137 13.03 7.94 -15.92
C LEU A 137 13.64 8.80 -14.81
N SER A 138 12.94 8.99 -13.68
CA SER A 138 13.46 9.75 -12.54
C SER A 138 14.65 9.09 -11.88
N GLY A 139 14.66 7.76 -11.80
CA GLY A 139 15.83 6.99 -11.35
C GLY A 139 17.06 7.14 -12.26
N LYS A 140 16.86 7.31 -13.57
CA LYS A 140 17.94 7.41 -14.57
C LYS A 140 18.45 8.84 -14.83
N SER A 141 17.65 9.86 -14.53
CA SER A 141 17.98 11.25 -14.85
C SER A 141 17.69 12.19 -13.69
N LYS A 142 18.76 12.71 -13.06
CA LYS A 142 18.67 13.72 -12.00
C LYS A 142 17.96 14.99 -12.47
N LEU A 143 18.15 15.39 -13.74
CA LEU A 143 17.52 16.57 -14.31
C LEU A 143 16.02 16.38 -14.50
N PHE A 144 15.59 15.23 -15.05
CA PHE A 144 14.18 14.89 -15.17
C PHE A 144 13.52 14.78 -13.79
N ASN A 145 14.22 14.17 -12.83
CA ASN A 145 13.73 14.07 -11.45
C ASN A 145 13.44 15.47 -10.88
N LYS A 146 14.42 16.37 -10.93
CA LYS A 146 14.33 17.72 -10.36
C LYS A 146 13.30 18.62 -11.07
N LEU A 147 13.21 18.55 -12.40
CA LEU A 147 12.40 19.49 -13.19
C LEU A 147 10.99 19.02 -13.48
N VAL A 148 10.73 17.71 -13.47
CA VAL A 148 9.45 17.14 -13.90
C VAL A 148 8.84 16.23 -12.85
N TRP A 149 9.58 15.22 -12.39
CA TRP A 149 9.04 14.18 -11.50
C TRP A 149 8.70 14.72 -10.11
N GLU A 150 9.65 15.38 -9.44
CA GLU A 150 9.43 15.95 -8.10
C GLU A 150 8.35 17.05 -8.09
N PRO A 151 8.38 18.05 -9.00
CA PRO A 151 7.32 19.07 -9.03
C PRO A 151 5.92 18.48 -9.29
N MET A 152 5.81 17.45 -10.12
CA MET A 152 4.54 16.79 -10.36
C MET A 152 4.04 16.03 -9.12
N ASN A 153 4.91 15.21 -8.51
CA ASN A 153 4.55 14.39 -7.36
C ASN A 153 4.27 15.22 -6.10
N TYR A 154 5.00 16.32 -5.90
CA TYR A 154 4.87 17.13 -4.69
C TYR A 154 3.78 18.20 -4.80
N GLU A 155 3.70 18.90 -5.94
CA GLU A 155 2.79 20.05 -6.13
C GLU A 155 1.73 19.83 -7.21
N GLY A 156 1.97 18.97 -8.20
CA GLY A 156 0.99 18.67 -9.25
C GLY A 156 -0.23 17.92 -8.69
N PHE A 157 0.02 16.77 -8.06
CA PHE A 157 -1.01 15.91 -7.45
C PHE A 157 -1.67 16.53 -6.22
N ARG A 158 -1.06 17.57 -5.64
CA ARG A 158 -1.62 18.30 -4.51
C ARG A 158 -2.86 19.12 -4.85
N LYS A 159 -3.07 19.50 -6.12
CA LYS A 159 -4.07 20.51 -6.51
C LYS A 159 -5.50 19.98 -6.60
N LEU A 160 -6.48 20.70 -6.04
CA LEU A 160 -7.92 20.40 -6.24
C LEU A 160 -8.31 20.39 -7.73
N SER A 161 -7.69 21.23 -8.54
CA SER A 161 -7.92 21.25 -9.99
C SER A 161 -7.48 19.97 -10.71
N TYR A 162 -6.50 19.25 -10.16
CA TYR A 162 -6.12 17.92 -10.63
C TYR A 162 -7.21 16.93 -10.24
N ASN A 163 -7.59 16.90 -8.96
CA ASN A 163 -8.65 16.04 -8.43
C ASN A 163 -9.98 16.19 -9.19
N ALA A 164 -10.37 17.41 -9.55
CA ALA A 164 -11.58 17.64 -10.35
C ALA A 164 -11.58 16.90 -11.70
N SER A 165 -10.40 16.74 -12.32
CA SER A 165 -10.24 15.95 -13.55
C SER A 165 -10.31 14.45 -13.28
N ASP A 166 -9.69 13.99 -12.20
CA ASP A 166 -9.72 12.59 -11.77
C ASP A 166 -11.13 12.14 -11.42
N GLN A 167 -11.84 12.90 -10.58
CA GLN A 167 -13.24 12.67 -10.24
C GLN A 167 -14.11 12.56 -11.50
N LYS A 168 -13.90 13.45 -12.50
CA LYS A 168 -14.67 13.39 -13.75
C LYS A 168 -14.32 12.16 -14.60
N ASN A 169 -13.06 11.74 -14.59
CA ASN A 169 -12.61 10.55 -15.28
C ASN A 169 -13.12 9.26 -14.62
N ALA A 170 -13.25 9.23 -13.29
CA ALA A 170 -13.75 8.08 -12.53
C ALA A 170 -15.21 7.71 -12.86
N GLU A 171 -15.99 8.63 -13.45
CA GLU A 171 -17.30 8.30 -14.02
C GLU A 171 -17.24 7.17 -15.07
N LEU A 172 -16.09 6.99 -15.73
CA LEU A 172 -15.86 5.89 -16.70
C LEU A 172 -15.59 4.54 -16.03
N MET A 173 -15.31 4.56 -14.72
CA MET A 173 -15.01 3.38 -13.92
C MET A 173 -16.25 2.86 -13.19
N ALA A 174 -17.26 3.70 -12.98
CA ALA A 174 -18.51 3.34 -12.30
C ALA A 174 -19.25 2.08 -12.82
N PRO A 175 -19.27 1.76 -14.14
CA PRO A 175 -20.06 0.63 -14.65
C PRO A 175 -19.74 -0.72 -14.01
N VAL A 176 -18.51 -0.98 -13.57
CA VAL A 176 -18.14 -2.28 -12.97
C VAL A 176 -18.73 -2.50 -11.58
N TYR A 177 -19.19 -1.45 -10.91
CA TYR A 177 -19.91 -1.52 -9.63
C TYR A 177 -21.42 -1.68 -9.82
N ARG A 178 -21.96 -1.66 -11.05
CA ARG A 178 -23.40 -1.62 -11.31
C ARG A 178 -24.14 -2.75 -10.60
N ASN A 179 -23.64 -3.98 -10.74
CA ASN A 179 -24.24 -5.21 -10.20
C ASN A 179 -23.68 -5.63 -8.83
N VAL A 180 -22.96 -4.73 -8.15
CA VAL A 180 -22.60 -4.89 -6.73
C VAL A 180 -23.74 -4.34 -5.87
N PRO A 181 -24.23 -5.08 -4.85
CA PRO A 181 -25.29 -4.61 -3.95
C PRO A 181 -24.92 -3.30 -3.26
N LYS A 182 -25.77 -2.26 -3.35
CA LYS A 182 -25.43 -0.89 -2.96
C LYS A 182 -25.30 -0.67 -1.45
N GLU A 183 -25.86 -1.60 -0.69
CA GLU A 183 -25.89 -1.63 0.76
C GLU A 183 -24.61 -2.23 1.36
N ILE A 184 -23.81 -2.95 0.57
CA ILE A 184 -22.53 -3.49 1.03
C ILE A 184 -21.52 -2.34 1.07
N PRO A 185 -20.86 -2.10 2.22
CA PRO A 185 -19.89 -1.02 2.32
C PRO A 185 -18.65 -1.29 1.48
N VAL A 186 -18.09 -0.23 0.92
CA VAL A 186 -16.85 -0.26 0.14
C VAL A 186 -15.74 0.41 0.94
N VAL A 187 -14.67 -0.33 1.21
CA VAL A 187 -13.39 0.23 1.63
C VAL A 187 -12.47 0.26 0.42
N ALA A 188 -12.21 1.47 -0.06
CA ALA A 188 -11.32 1.72 -1.18
C ALA A 188 -9.92 2.08 -0.69
N THR A 189 -8.90 1.35 -1.14
CA THR A 189 -7.48 1.57 -0.76
C THR A 189 -6.72 2.42 -1.77
N HIS A 190 -7.46 3.01 -2.70
CA HIS A 190 -7.05 4.04 -3.62
C HIS A 190 -8.28 4.90 -3.96
N VAL A 191 -8.04 6.14 -4.36
CA VAL A 191 -9.11 7.11 -4.65
C VAL A 191 -10.01 6.69 -5.82
N TRP A 192 -9.47 6.04 -6.86
CA TRP A 192 -10.25 5.69 -8.06
C TRP A 192 -11.36 4.66 -7.77
N PRO A 193 -11.12 3.55 -7.04
CA PRO A 193 -12.20 2.71 -6.52
C PRO A 193 -13.24 3.47 -5.70
N ALA A 194 -12.83 4.39 -4.82
CA ALA A 194 -13.76 5.19 -4.02
C ALA A 194 -14.66 6.06 -4.92
N GLN A 195 -14.06 6.81 -5.84
CA GLN A 195 -14.79 7.68 -6.77
C GLN A 195 -15.71 6.88 -7.70
N ALA A 196 -15.24 5.74 -8.21
CA ALA A 196 -16.03 4.84 -9.04
C ALA A 196 -17.26 4.30 -8.29
N ALA A 197 -17.07 3.85 -7.04
CA ALA A 197 -18.14 3.38 -6.16
C ALA A 197 -19.19 4.48 -5.90
N ILE A 198 -18.74 5.70 -5.58
CA ILE A 198 -19.63 6.86 -5.39
C ILE A 198 -20.42 7.17 -6.67
N HIS A 199 -19.76 7.20 -7.83
CA HIS A 199 -20.42 7.44 -9.12
C HIS A 199 -21.39 6.31 -9.51
N ALA A 200 -21.17 5.09 -9.02
CA ALA A 200 -22.05 3.93 -9.21
C ALA A 200 -23.18 3.84 -8.19
N GLY A 201 -23.28 4.79 -7.26
CA GLY A 201 -24.35 4.86 -6.25
C GLY A 201 -24.19 3.92 -5.07
N MET A 202 -22.97 3.46 -4.76
CA MET A 202 -22.71 2.75 -3.50
C MET A 202 -22.99 3.68 -2.32
N LYS A 203 -23.73 3.19 -1.32
CA LYS A 203 -24.25 4.03 -0.22
C LYS A 203 -23.19 4.36 0.82
N TYR A 204 -22.31 3.40 1.10
CA TYR A 204 -21.32 3.49 2.19
C TYR A 204 -19.94 3.29 1.59
N VAL A 205 -19.16 4.36 1.51
CA VAL A 205 -17.81 4.33 0.91
C VAL A 205 -16.83 4.97 1.87
N VAL A 206 -15.81 4.20 2.23
CA VAL A 206 -14.63 4.65 2.98
C VAL A 206 -13.44 4.66 2.02
N ASN A 207 -12.73 5.77 1.96
CA ASN A 207 -11.52 5.96 1.18
C ASN A 207 -10.31 5.98 2.12
N ALA A 208 -9.61 4.85 2.19
CA ALA A 208 -8.42 4.68 3.02
C ALA A 208 -7.20 5.30 2.33
N ILE A 209 -6.81 6.50 2.78
CA ILE A 209 -5.72 7.26 2.15
C ILE A 209 -4.36 6.62 2.49
N PRO A 210 -3.58 6.19 1.48
CA PRO A 210 -2.36 5.40 1.70
C PRO A 210 -1.15 6.24 2.14
N ASP A 211 -1.16 7.54 1.87
CA ASP A 211 0.01 8.42 2.00
C ASP A 211 -0.06 9.32 3.25
N ASN A 212 1.11 9.75 3.72
CA ASN A 212 1.21 10.73 4.80
C ASN A 212 1.18 12.18 4.30
N TRP A 213 1.53 12.43 3.03
CA TRP A 213 1.52 13.77 2.44
C TRP A 213 0.11 14.14 1.92
N PRO A 214 -0.51 15.22 2.45
CA PRO A 214 -1.83 15.64 2.02
C PRO A 214 -1.85 16.09 0.55
N MET A 215 -2.44 15.27 -0.31
CA MET A 215 -2.61 15.54 -1.74
C MET A 215 -4.07 15.42 -2.16
N ALA A 216 -4.54 16.38 -2.96
CA ALA A 216 -5.88 16.33 -3.53
C ALA A 216 -6.10 15.10 -4.42
N LEU A 217 -5.06 14.51 -5.01
CA LEU A 217 -5.14 13.23 -5.72
C LEU A 217 -5.92 12.19 -4.91
N HIS A 218 -5.71 12.10 -3.59
CA HIS A 218 -6.35 11.08 -2.75
C HIS A 218 -7.80 11.37 -2.35
N LEU A 219 -8.40 12.46 -2.83
CA LEU A 219 -9.72 12.90 -2.41
C LEU A 219 -10.86 12.29 -3.23
N SER A 220 -11.91 11.80 -2.56
CA SER A 220 -13.12 11.28 -3.18
C SER A 220 -14.35 11.95 -2.55
N GLU A 221 -14.86 12.99 -3.20
CA GLU A 221 -16.04 13.73 -2.73
C GLU A 221 -17.24 12.79 -2.56
N GLY A 222 -17.83 12.79 -1.36
CA GLY A 222 -18.96 11.93 -1.00
C GLY A 222 -18.59 10.61 -0.30
N SER A 223 -17.30 10.36 -0.07
CA SER A 223 -16.82 9.26 0.79
C SER A 223 -16.34 9.77 2.15
N LEU A 224 -16.37 8.89 3.16
CA LEU A 224 -15.62 9.09 4.40
C LEU A 224 -14.13 8.80 4.12
N HIS A 225 -13.23 9.69 4.51
CA HIS A 225 -11.79 9.49 4.36
C HIS A 225 -11.19 9.02 5.68
N THR A 226 -10.28 8.07 5.60
CA THR A 226 -9.45 7.70 6.75
C THR A 226 -7.99 8.00 6.46
N VAL A 227 -7.24 8.37 7.50
CA VAL A 227 -5.82 8.71 7.42
C VAL A 227 -5.02 8.08 8.56
N GLN A 228 -3.74 7.83 8.29
CA GLN A 228 -2.87 7.04 9.17
C GLN A 228 -2.12 7.86 10.22
N THR A 229 -2.09 9.20 10.10
CA THR A 229 -1.34 10.07 11.03
C THR A 229 -2.09 11.36 11.36
N HIS A 230 -1.70 12.01 12.45
CA HIS A 230 -2.19 13.34 12.79
C HIS A 230 -1.74 14.43 11.81
N TYR A 231 -0.55 14.28 11.21
CA TYR A 231 -0.05 15.21 10.19
C TYR A 231 -0.96 15.20 8.95
N ALA A 232 -1.25 14.00 8.44
CA ALA A 232 -2.17 13.82 7.32
C ALA A 232 -3.57 14.35 7.68
N TYR A 233 -4.08 14.03 8.88
CA TYR A 233 -5.38 14.52 9.35
C TYR A 233 -5.48 16.04 9.30
N GLN A 234 -4.55 16.76 9.93
CA GLN A 234 -4.57 18.22 9.95
C GLN A 234 -4.45 18.80 8.53
N GLY A 235 -3.57 18.24 7.72
CA GLY A 235 -3.36 18.69 6.35
C GLY A 235 -4.58 18.49 5.44
N TYR A 236 -5.25 17.34 5.53
CA TYR A 236 -6.49 17.08 4.81
C TYR A 236 -7.66 17.89 5.36
N ARG A 237 -7.76 18.05 6.69
CA ARG A 237 -8.82 18.82 7.34
C ARG A 237 -8.88 20.25 6.83
N ILE A 238 -7.74 20.89 6.59
CA ILE A 238 -7.66 22.27 6.06
C ILE A 238 -7.40 22.33 4.54
N LEU A 239 -7.33 21.18 3.86
CA LEU A 239 -6.95 21.07 2.45
C LEU A 239 -5.64 21.82 2.11
N ASN A 240 -4.64 21.64 2.97
CA ASN A 240 -3.44 22.46 3.02
C ASN A 240 -2.70 22.51 1.67
N GLY A 241 -2.58 23.71 1.09
CA GLY A 241 -1.85 23.98 -0.16
C GLY A 241 -2.48 23.40 -1.43
N MET A 242 -3.71 22.88 -1.37
CA MET A 242 -4.38 22.29 -2.52
C MET A 242 -4.92 23.32 -3.53
N GLN A 243 -4.84 24.62 -3.21
CA GLN A 243 -5.13 25.73 -4.12
C GLN A 243 -4.07 26.85 -4.04
N GLY A 244 -2.80 26.47 -3.91
CA GLY A 244 -1.70 27.44 -3.87
C GLY A 244 -1.78 28.34 -2.64
N LYS A 245 -1.95 29.65 -2.86
CA LYS A 245 -2.03 30.65 -1.77
C LYS A 245 -3.44 30.85 -1.21
N ASP A 246 -4.46 30.31 -1.88
CA ASP A 246 -5.85 30.51 -1.47
C ASP A 246 -6.16 29.63 -0.26
N VAL A 247 -6.90 30.20 0.71
CA VAL A 247 -7.42 29.47 1.85
C VAL A 247 -8.73 28.78 1.45
N LEU A 248 -8.79 27.48 1.63
CA LEU A 248 -9.94 26.66 1.28
C LEU A 248 -10.88 26.49 2.48
N ASN A 249 -12.16 26.26 2.18
CA ASN A 249 -13.10 25.76 3.18
C ASN A 249 -12.59 24.41 3.68
N PRO A 250 -12.57 24.19 5.00
CA PRO A 250 -11.98 22.99 5.56
C PRO A 250 -12.92 21.79 5.31
N MET A 251 -12.35 20.61 5.11
CA MET A 251 -13.09 19.38 4.86
C MET A 251 -14.05 19.08 6.02
N PRO A 252 -15.34 18.79 5.80
CA PRO A 252 -16.29 18.53 6.88
C PRO A 252 -15.84 17.42 7.83
N GLU A 253 -16.17 17.56 9.12
CA GLU A 253 -15.75 16.62 10.17
C GLU A 253 -16.19 15.18 9.91
N LYS A 254 -17.42 15.01 9.43
CA LYS A 254 -17.97 13.70 9.06
C LYS A 254 -17.27 13.02 7.88
N ASP A 255 -16.44 13.75 7.12
CA ASP A 255 -15.81 13.27 5.90
C ASP A 255 -14.34 12.84 6.12
N LEU A 256 -13.77 13.00 7.33
CA LEU A 256 -12.36 12.67 7.63
C LEU A 256 -12.15 12.16 9.06
N ILE A 257 -11.53 10.99 9.20
CA ILE A 257 -11.21 10.39 10.50
C ILE A 257 -9.74 9.93 10.52
N TYR A 258 -9.05 10.22 11.63
CA TYR A 258 -7.77 9.59 11.94
C TYR A 258 -8.01 8.19 12.53
N THR A 259 -7.41 7.17 11.93
CA THR A 259 -7.58 5.77 12.35
C THR A 259 -6.30 5.15 12.91
N GLY A 260 -5.13 5.67 12.54
CA GLY A 260 -3.86 4.98 12.73
C GLY A 260 -3.49 4.14 11.50
N HIS A 261 -2.42 3.36 11.62
CA HIS A 261 -1.75 2.64 10.53
C HIS A 261 -2.57 1.44 10.04
N TYR A 262 -2.59 1.22 8.73
CA TYR A 262 -3.34 0.12 8.12
C TYR A 262 -2.51 -1.17 8.10
N ILE A 263 -2.58 -1.93 9.19
CA ILE A 263 -1.78 -3.14 9.41
C ILE A 263 -2.67 -4.37 9.51
N ASP A 264 -2.19 -5.50 8.97
CA ASP A 264 -2.89 -6.79 8.99
C ASP A 264 -3.05 -7.31 10.42
N HIS A 265 -4.14 -8.07 10.66
CA HIS A 265 -4.40 -8.71 11.94
C HIS A 265 -3.22 -9.58 12.38
N GLU A 266 -2.63 -10.35 11.46
CA GLU A 266 -1.53 -11.28 11.78
C GLU A 266 -0.30 -10.55 12.31
N LEU A 267 -0.06 -9.31 11.92
CA LEU A 267 1.03 -8.51 12.46
C LEU A 267 0.63 -7.83 13.76
N VAL A 268 -0.54 -7.15 13.80
CA VAL A 268 -0.98 -6.42 15.00
C VAL A 268 -1.13 -7.34 16.21
N SER A 269 -1.74 -8.52 16.02
CA SER A 269 -1.98 -9.47 17.11
C SER A 269 -0.70 -10.08 17.68
N ASN A 270 0.42 -10.05 16.94
CA ASN A 270 1.69 -10.66 17.33
C ASN A 270 2.80 -9.66 17.66
N ILE A 271 2.52 -8.34 17.69
CA ILE A 271 3.52 -7.30 17.94
C ILE A 271 4.41 -7.61 19.14
N GLU A 272 3.81 -7.90 20.31
CA GLU A 272 4.57 -8.13 21.54
C GLU A 272 5.47 -9.36 21.40
N ALA A 273 4.91 -10.49 20.97
CA ALA A 273 5.66 -11.73 20.79
C ALA A 273 6.80 -11.58 19.78
N ASP A 274 6.54 -10.95 18.64
CA ASP A 274 7.54 -10.76 17.59
C ASP A 274 8.64 -9.76 18.07
N CYS A 275 8.29 -8.69 18.80
CA CYS A 275 9.25 -7.74 19.38
C CYS A 275 10.12 -8.39 20.47
N GLU A 276 9.52 -9.16 21.38
CA GLU A 276 10.25 -9.93 22.38
C GLU A 276 11.23 -10.92 21.74
N ALA A 277 10.82 -11.59 20.66
CA ALA A 277 11.69 -12.50 19.91
C ALA A 277 12.90 -11.78 19.28
N ARG A 278 12.70 -10.56 18.74
CA ARG A 278 13.79 -9.70 18.22
C ARG A 278 14.78 -9.31 19.32
N ILE A 279 14.27 -8.83 20.46
CA ILE A 279 15.08 -8.45 21.62
C ILE A 279 15.89 -9.64 22.12
N LYS A 280 15.23 -10.79 22.31
CA LYS A 280 15.88 -12.03 22.77
C LYS A 280 16.99 -12.47 21.82
N ARG A 281 16.75 -12.47 20.51
CA ARG A 281 17.79 -12.84 19.53
C ARG A 281 19.00 -11.89 19.59
N LYS A 282 18.77 -10.59 19.80
CA LYS A 282 19.87 -9.62 19.99
C LYS A 282 20.67 -9.90 21.26
N GLN A 283 19.99 -10.15 22.39
CA GLN A 283 20.64 -10.47 23.67
C GLN A 283 21.43 -11.77 23.62
N GLU A 284 20.90 -12.78 22.93
CA GLU A 284 21.55 -14.09 22.73
C GLU A 284 22.64 -14.05 21.65
N LYS A 285 22.89 -12.90 21.01
CA LYS A 285 23.86 -12.71 19.91
C LYS A 285 23.64 -13.68 18.74
N LYS A 286 22.38 -14.04 18.49
CA LYS A 286 21.96 -14.82 17.32
C LYS A 286 22.11 -13.98 16.03
N PRO A 287 22.15 -14.63 14.85
CA PRO A 287 22.20 -13.89 13.59
C PRO A 287 21.08 -12.85 13.49
N MET A 288 21.46 -11.59 13.26
CA MET A 288 20.50 -10.51 13.04
C MET A 288 19.90 -10.62 11.63
N ARG A 289 18.58 -10.55 11.52
CA ARG A 289 17.82 -10.85 10.31
C ARG A 289 17.35 -9.57 9.64
N PHE A 290 17.92 -9.27 8.48
CA PHE A 290 17.51 -8.12 7.67
C PHE A 290 16.55 -8.56 6.56
N LEU A 291 15.43 -7.85 6.41
CA LEU A 291 14.50 -8.04 5.30
C LEU A 291 14.63 -6.89 4.31
N LEU A 292 15.09 -7.19 3.10
CA LEU A 292 15.18 -6.25 1.98
C LEU A 292 13.97 -6.45 1.08
N THR A 293 13.16 -5.40 0.94
CA THR A 293 11.98 -5.42 0.05
C THR A 293 12.24 -4.55 -1.15
N ILE A 294 12.41 -5.15 -2.32
CA ILE A 294 12.60 -4.39 -3.55
C ILE A 294 11.24 -3.88 -4.03
N GLY A 295 11.08 -2.55 -4.06
CA GLY A 295 9.88 -1.92 -4.61
C GLY A 295 9.79 -2.03 -6.14
N GLY A 296 8.59 -1.85 -6.68
CA GLY A 296 8.22 -2.21 -8.06
C GLY A 296 8.81 -1.41 -9.23
N ALA A 297 10.01 -0.85 -9.10
CA ALA A 297 10.66 -0.12 -10.19
C ALA A 297 12.15 -0.42 -10.35
N GLY A 298 12.76 -1.28 -9.52
CA GLY A 298 14.20 -1.59 -9.60
C GLY A 298 15.14 -0.40 -9.39
N ALA A 299 14.61 0.80 -9.11
CA ALA A 299 15.35 2.06 -8.97
C ALA A 299 16.34 2.07 -7.79
N GLN A 300 16.29 1.05 -6.94
CA GLN A 300 17.11 0.90 -5.73
C GLN A 300 18.10 -0.27 -5.82
N ARG A 301 18.32 -0.84 -7.01
CA ARG A 301 19.23 -1.99 -7.20
C ARG A 301 20.63 -1.71 -6.63
N GLU A 302 21.19 -0.55 -6.92
CA GLU A 302 22.55 -0.17 -6.49
C GLU A 302 22.70 -0.17 -4.97
N ILE A 303 21.72 0.39 -4.24
CA ILE A 303 21.76 0.40 -2.76
C ILE A 303 21.58 -1.01 -2.19
N PHE A 304 20.69 -1.83 -2.76
CA PHE A 304 20.56 -3.24 -2.34
C PHE A 304 21.83 -4.04 -2.58
N ALA A 305 22.49 -3.85 -3.72
CA ALA A 305 23.75 -4.53 -4.00
C ALA A 305 24.86 -4.12 -3.01
N ALA A 306 24.91 -2.83 -2.64
CA ALA A 306 25.84 -2.34 -1.61
C ALA A 306 25.54 -2.96 -0.23
N ILE A 307 24.28 -3.01 0.19
CA ILE A 307 23.85 -3.61 1.47
C ILE A 307 24.22 -5.10 1.51
N ILE A 308 23.87 -5.86 0.47
CA ILE A 308 24.15 -7.30 0.40
C ILE A 308 25.66 -7.54 0.49
N ARG A 309 26.48 -6.82 -0.29
CA ARG A 309 27.95 -6.93 -0.23
C ARG A 309 28.49 -6.66 1.17
N TYR A 310 27.97 -5.64 1.84
CA TYR A 310 28.38 -5.26 3.19
C TYR A 310 28.01 -6.33 4.22
N LEU A 311 26.84 -6.96 4.11
CA LEU A 311 26.39 -7.99 5.04
C LEU A 311 27.00 -9.38 4.80
N LEU A 312 27.48 -9.70 3.58
CA LEU A 312 28.02 -11.02 3.25
C LEU A 312 29.12 -11.54 4.22
N PRO A 313 30.10 -10.73 4.67
CA PRO A 313 31.06 -11.15 5.70
C PRO A 313 30.38 -11.54 7.01
N ALA A 314 29.46 -10.70 7.52
CA ALA A 314 28.71 -10.97 8.74
C ALA A 314 27.83 -12.23 8.62
N ILE A 315 27.29 -12.49 7.44
CA ILE A 315 26.52 -13.71 7.15
C ILE A 315 27.40 -14.96 7.21
N ARG A 316 28.63 -14.91 6.68
CA ARG A 316 29.59 -16.04 6.75
C ARG A 316 30.02 -16.32 8.19
N GLU A 317 30.11 -15.29 9.01
CA GLU A 317 30.46 -15.37 10.43
C GLU A 317 29.28 -15.75 11.33
N GLY A 318 28.07 -15.98 10.78
CA GLY A 318 26.88 -16.31 11.56
C GLY A 318 26.33 -15.14 12.38
N ARG A 319 26.73 -13.89 12.09
CA ARG A 319 26.24 -12.69 12.78
C ARG A 319 25.02 -12.06 12.12
N ALA A 320 24.74 -12.40 10.87
CA ALA A 320 23.59 -11.90 10.12
C ALA A 320 22.93 -12.97 9.24
N ALA A 321 21.65 -12.76 8.95
CA ALA A 321 20.88 -13.46 7.94
C ALA A 321 20.10 -12.44 7.11
N LEU A 322 19.78 -12.81 5.87
CA LEU A 322 19.18 -11.88 4.93
C LEU A 322 17.99 -12.49 4.21
N TYR A 323 16.86 -11.80 4.24
CA TYR A 323 15.70 -12.07 3.39
C TYR A 323 15.68 -11.05 2.28
N VAL A 324 15.60 -11.48 1.03
CA VAL A 324 15.52 -10.59 -0.14
C VAL A 324 14.25 -10.91 -0.92
N ASN A 325 13.21 -10.12 -0.71
CA ASN A 325 11.99 -10.23 -1.51
C ASN A 325 12.08 -9.30 -2.72
N VAL A 326 12.18 -9.88 -3.92
CA VAL A 326 12.22 -9.13 -5.19
C VAL A 326 10.83 -8.97 -5.82
N GLY A 327 9.77 -9.38 -5.13
CA GLY A 327 8.40 -9.32 -5.62
C GLY A 327 8.19 -10.18 -6.87
N ASP A 328 7.59 -9.59 -7.91
CA ASP A 328 7.38 -10.20 -9.22
C ASP A 328 8.49 -9.84 -10.25
N TYR A 329 9.66 -9.37 -9.78
CA TYR A 329 10.79 -8.93 -10.63
C TYR A 329 11.98 -9.88 -10.59
N ARG A 330 11.84 -11.07 -11.20
CA ARG A 330 12.93 -12.07 -11.29
C ARG A 330 14.23 -11.51 -11.85
N ASN A 331 14.15 -10.63 -12.84
CA ASN A 331 15.32 -10.01 -13.46
C ASN A 331 16.18 -9.24 -12.44
N VAL A 332 15.57 -8.64 -11.41
CA VAL A 332 16.34 -7.92 -10.38
C VAL A 332 17.18 -8.88 -9.56
N TRP A 333 16.66 -10.08 -9.24
CA TRP A 333 17.44 -11.11 -8.57
C TRP A 333 18.62 -11.60 -9.43
N GLU A 334 18.36 -11.87 -10.70
CA GLU A 334 19.38 -12.31 -11.65
C GLU A 334 20.51 -11.27 -11.80
N GLU A 335 20.16 -9.99 -11.85
CA GLU A 335 21.12 -8.89 -11.87
C GLU A 335 21.94 -8.82 -10.55
N LEU A 336 21.32 -9.01 -9.39
CA LEU A 336 22.03 -9.06 -8.10
C LEU A 336 23.03 -10.22 -8.04
N LEU A 337 22.66 -11.40 -8.55
CA LEU A 337 23.56 -12.55 -8.63
C LEU A 337 24.77 -12.28 -9.53
N GLN A 338 24.57 -11.56 -10.64
CA GLN A 338 25.65 -11.17 -11.55
C GLN A 338 26.57 -10.11 -10.91
N GLU A 339 26.00 -9.13 -10.20
CA GLU A 339 26.77 -8.03 -9.60
C GLU A 339 27.56 -8.47 -8.35
N ILE A 340 27.12 -9.54 -7.67
CA ILE A 340 27.65 -9.95 -6.36
C ILE A 340 28.13 -11.42 -6.44
N PRO A 341 29.42 -11.65 -6.78
CA PRO A 341 29.95 -13.00 -6.97
C PRO A 341 29.74 -13.95 -5.80
N GLY A 342 29.73 -13.43 -4.56
CA GLY A 342 29.53 -14.21 -3.34
C GLY A 342 28.08 -14.55 -3.02
N LEU A 343 27.10 -13.93 -3.68
CA LEU A 343 25.68 -14.11 -3.37
C LEU A 343 25.17 -15.49 -3.80
N LYS A 344 25.54 -15.95 -5.01
CA LYS A 344 25.08 -17.23 -5.56
C LYS A 344 25.38 -18.41 -4.63
N ASN A 345 26.56 -18.42 -4.01
CA ASN A 345 26.98 -19.49 -3.11
C ASN A 345 26.41 -19.33 -1.68
N ALA A 346 25.89 -18.15 -1.34
CA ALA A 346 25.31 -17.84 -0.04
C ALA A 346 23.78 -17.96 -0.03
N ALA A 347 23.13 -17.83 -1.18
CA ALA A 347 21.68 -17.77 -1.28
C ALA A 347 20.99 -19.13 -1.38
N THR A 348 19.81 -19.22 -0.77
CA THR A 348 18.79 -20.24 -1.03
C THR A 348 17.59 -19.54 -1.67
N GLU A 349 17.08 -20.09 -2.77
CA GLU A 349 15.98 -19.50 -3.55
C GLU A 349 14.65 -20.17 -3.19
N HIS A 350 13.65 -19.36 -2.84
CA HIS A 350 12.28 -19.76 -2.51
C HIS A 350 11.34 -19.20 -3.60
N PHE A 351 11.47 -19.70 -4.83
CA PHE A 351 10.91 -19.06 -6.02
C PHE A 351 9.68 -19.79 -6.56
N ASP A 352 8.58 -19.06 -6.75
CA ASP A 352 7.31 -19.57 -7.28
C ASP A 352 6.76 -20.80 -6.52
N ASP A 353 7.16 -20.96 -5.25
CA ASP A 353 6.67 -22.00 -4.35
C ASP A 353 6.10 -21.34 -3.08
N TRP A 354 4.79 -21.10 -3.12
CA TRP A 354 4.09 -20.41 -2.05
C TRP A 354 4.02 -21.23 -0.77
N GLU A 355 3.88 -22.54 -0.88
CA GLU A 355 3.84 -23.43 0.27
C GLU A 355 5.20 -23.46 0.98
N ASN A 356 6.29 -23.57 0.21
CA ASN A 356 7.64 -23.46 0.75
C ASN A 356 7.89 -22.09 1.41
N THR A 357 7.38 -21.00 0.84
CA THR A 357 7.49 -19.66 1.43
C THR A 357 6.77 -19.57 2.78
N LYS A 358 5.55 -20.11 2.87
CA LYS A 358 4.79 -20.16 4.14
C LYS A 358 5.51 -21.02 5.18
N GLN A 359 6.00 -22.20 4.79
CA GLN A 359 6.75 -23.10 5.68
C GLN A 359 8.04 -22.46 6.19
N PHE A 360 8.77 -21.75 5.32
CA PHE A 360 9.94 -20.99 5.73
C PHE A 360 9.57 -19.89 6.73
N ALA A 361 8.55 -19.08 6.43
CA ALA A 361 8.14 -17.97 7.29
C ALA A 361 7.71 -18.46 8.68
N GLU A 362 6.94 -19.55 8.75
CA GLU A 362 6.52 -20.19 9.99
C GLU A 362 7.71 -20.74 10.78
N ALA A 363 8.58 -21.53 10.12
CA ALA A 363 9.75 -22.11 10.76
C ALA A 363 10.73 -21.03 11.28
N ALA A 364 10.80 -19.88 10.60
CA ALA A 364 11.65 -18.77 10.99
C ALA A 364 11.20 -18.04 12.27
N LEU A 365 9.95 -18.22 12.73
CA LEU A 365 9.46 -17.59 13.97
C LEU A 365 10.29 -18.05 15.17
N ASP A 366 10.49 -19.36 15.31
CA ASP A 366 11.22 -19.95 16.43
C ASP A 366 12.60 -20.53 16.05
N GLY A 367 12.76 -20.90 14.77
CA GLY A 367 13.96 -21.54 14.26
C GLY A 367 15.12 -20.57 14.06
N GLU A 368 16.33 -21.09 14.01
CA GLU A 368 17.50 -20.32 13.59
C GLU A 368 17.48 -20.10 12.08
N VAL A 369 17.88 -18.90 11.65
CA VAL A 369 17.97 -18.56 10.23
C VAL A 369 19.36 -18.03 9.96
N THR A 370 20.00 -18.60 8.94
CA THR A 370 21.36 -18.26 8.54
C THR A 370 21.37 -17.98 7.04
N ARG A 371 22.49 -17.48 6.51
CA ARG A 371 22.66 -17.30 5.06
C ARG A 371 21.72 -16.26 4.44
N VAL A 372 21.61 -16.26 3.12
CA VAL A 372 20.70 -15.40 2.35
C VAL A 372 19.54 -16.23 1.81
N HIS A 373 18.32 -15.70 1.90
CA HIS A 373 17.10 -16.31 1.38
C HIS A 373 16.46 -15.35 0.38
N GLY A 374 16.40 -15.74 -0.89
CA GLY A 374 15.76 -14.98 -1.96
C GLY A 374 14.32 -15.43 -2.16
N PHE A 375 13.40 -14.48 -2.31
CA PHE A 375 11.97 -14.72 -2.55
C PHE A 375 11.53 -14.01 -3.83
N TYR A 376 10.84 -14.74 -4.69
CA TYR A 376 10.23 -14.25 -5.92
C TYR A 376 8.95 -15.04 -6.18
N HIS A 377 7.90 -14.35 -6.56
CA HIS A 377 6.65 -14.96 -6.98
C HIS A 377 6.10 -14.24 -8.21
N LYS A 378 5.79 -14.98 -9.26
CA LYS A 378 5.12 -14.48 -10.46
C LYS A 378 3.71 -14.01 -10.12
N ASN A 379 3.06 -14.64 -9.15
CA ASN A 379 1.77 -14.21 -8.66
C ASN A 379 1.93 -12.96 -7.78
N ILE A 380 1.15 -11.94 -8.09
CA ILE A 380 1.24 -10.64 -7.40
C ILE A 380 0.79 -10.72 -5.94
N PHE A 381 -0.18 -11.56 -5.60
CA PHE A 381 -0.65 -11.69 -4.22
C PHE A 381 0.45 -12.29 -3.34
N GLU A 382 1.06 -13.38 -3.81
CA GLU A 382 2.16 -14.07 -3.14
C GLU A 382 3.39 -13.15 -3.04
N ALA A 383 3.74 -12.43 -4.13
CA ALA A 383 4.84 -11.48 -4.16
C ALA A 383 4.71 -10.37 -3.09
N VAL A 384 3.50 -9.82 -2.92
CA VAL A 384 3.23 -8.75 -1.96
C VAL A 384 3.14 -9.30 -0.53
N TYR A 385 2.39 -10.38 -0.33
CA TYR A 385 2.09 -10.94 1.00
C TYR A 385 3.27 -11.69 1.61
N CYS A 386 4.21 -12.19 0.78
CA CYS A 386 5.49 -12.75 1.23
C CYS A 386 6.22 -11.79 2.19
N THR A 387 6.23 -10.48 1.90
CA THR A 387 6.83 -9.50 2.82
C THR A 387 6.16 -9.50 4.19
N ASN A 388 4.83 -9.64 4.27
CA ASN A 388 4.11 -9.60 5.55
C ASN A 388 4.43 -10.84 6.39
N LEU A 389 4.46 -12.02 5.76
CA LEU A 389 4.85 -13.26 6.44
C LEU A 389 6.28 -13.20 6.98
N LEU A 390 7.23 -12.73 6.16
CA LEU A 390 8.63 -12.62 6.54
C LEU A 390 8.90 -11.53 7.59
N MET A 391 8.01 -10.55 7.71
CA MET A 391 8.21 -9.43 8.64
C MET A 391 8.17 -9.88 10.09
N ARG A 392 7.35 -10.90 10.41
CA ARG A 392 7.22 -11.45 11.76
C ARG A 392 8.53 -11.96 12.34
N SER A 393 9.36 -12.57 11.51
CA SER A 393 10.63 -13.19 11.93
C SER A 393 11.88 -12.37 11.64
N CYS A 394 11.78 -11.24 10.92
CA CYS A 394 12.93 -10.35 10.68
C CYS A 394 13.17 -9.39 11.86
N ASP A 395 14.40 -8.89 12.01
CA ASP A 395 14.73 -7.83 12.98
C ASP A 395 14.53 -6.44 12.44
N VAL A 396 15.03 -6.23 11.22
CA VAL A 396 15.09 -4.90 10.62
C VAL A 396 14.57 -5.00 9.20
N LEU A 397 13.52 -4.24 8.92
CA LEU A 397 13.01 -4.04 7.58
C LEU A 397 13.80 -2.91 6.90
N VAL A 398 14.48 -3.23 5.80
CA VAL A 398 15.17 -2.26 4.96
C VAL A 398 14.28 -1.89 3.78
N THR A 399 13.77 -0.66 3.79
CA THR A 399 12.73 -0.26 2.84
C THR A 399 12.73 1.24 2.56
N LYS A 400 12.05 1.66 1.49
CA LYS A 400 11.75 3.08 1.25
C LYS A 400 10.64 3.55 2.19
N PRO A 401 10.59 4.84 2.54
CA PRO A 401 9.59 5.36 3.49
C PRO A 401 8.20 5.56 2.88
N SER A 402 7.68 4.56 2.16
CA SER A 402 6.33 4.59 1.60
C SER A 402 5.35 3.83 2.50
N GLU A 403 4.48 2.99 1.96
CA GLU A 403 3.45 2.23 2.69
C GLU A 403 4.03 1.31 3.77
N LEU A 404 5.27 0.83 3.62
CA LEU A 404 5.94 0.03 4.64
C LEU A 404 6.46 0.86 5.83
N ALA A 405 6.44 2.19 5.75
CA ALA A 405 6.83 3.06 6.87
C ALA A 405 5.90 2.93 8.08
N PHE A 406 4.69 2.44 7.89
CA PHE A 406 3.66 2.31 8.92
C PHE A 406 3.70 0.95 9.64
N TYR A 407 4.51 0.00 9.17
CA TYR A 407 4.48 -1.37 9.69
C TYR A 407 5.22 -1.50 11.03
N PRO A 408 4.70 -2.26 12.01
CA PRO A 408 5.24 -2.36 13.38
C PRO A 408 6.46 -3.29 13.45
N VAL A 409 7.52 -2.93 12.74
CA VAL A 409 8.83 -3.61 12.73
C VAL A 409 9.92 -2.54 12.80
N PRO A 410 11.08 -2.76 13.44
CA PRO A 410 12.18 -1.82 13.35
C PRO A 410 12.58 -1.58 11.88
N LYS A 411 12.67 -0.31 11.47
CA LYS A 411 12.87 0.05 10.05
C LYS A 411 14.17 0.82 9.82
N LEU A 412 14.91 0.39 8.80
CA LEU A 412 15.98 1.17 8.17
C LEU A 412 15.46 1.79 6.88
N PHE A 413 15.29 3.11 6.84
CA PHE A 413 14.84 3.78 5.63
C PHE A 413 15.97 4.10 4.67
N ILE A 414 15.87 3.55 3.46
CA ILE A 414 16.71 3.93 2.32
C ILE A 414 16.06 5.07 1.54
N LYS A 415 16.87 5.73 0.69
CA LYS A 415 16.45 6.85 -0.14
C LYS A 415 15.12 6.60 -0.87
N ARG A 416 14.20 7.55 -0.73
CA ARG A 416 12.90 7.56 -1.39
C ARG A 416 12.96 7.74 -2.91
N VAL A 417 11.85 7.42 -3.57
CA VAL A 417 11.65 7.62 -5.03
C VAL A 417 10.75 8.84 -5.28
N GLY A 418 9.72 9.03 -4.46
CA GLY A 418 8.81 10.17 -4.51
C GLY A 418 9.12 11.18 -3.41
N GLY A 419 9.09 12.48 -3.71
CA GLY A 419 9.37 13.52 -2.72
C GLY A 419 8.46 13.47 -1.49
N HIS A 420 7.19 13.09 -1.70
CA HIS A 420 6.16 12.93 -0.67
C HIS A 420 6.47 11.83 0.35
N GLU A 421 7.21 10.78 -0.02
CA GLU A 421 7.52 9.64 0.86
C GLU A 421 8.40 10.04 2.06
N GLN A 422 9.06 11.21 2.05
CA GLN A 422 9.86 11.66 3.21
C GLN A 422 9.04 11.74 4.51
N TRP A 423 7.74 12.03 4.39
CA TRP A 423 6.85 12.17 5.53
C TRP A 423 6.58 10.83 6.22
N GLY A 424 6.75 9.70 5.53
CA GLY A 424 6.72 8.37 6.15
C GLY A 424 7.92 8.15 7.08
N ALA A 425 9.14 8.52 6.64
CA ALA A 425 10.34 8.40 7.45
C ALA A 425 10.30 9.30 8.68
N ILE A 426 9.85 10.56 8.51
CA ILE A 426 9.72 11.52 9.61
C ILE A 426 8.76 10.97 10.67
N HIS A 427 7.56 10.55 10.28
CA HIS A 427 6.57 9.99 11.21
C HIS A 427 7.11 8.78 11.97
N SER A 428 7.71 7.83 11.25
CA SER A 428 8.26 6.61 11.85
C SER A 428 9.42 6.89 12.83
N ALA A 429 10.31 7.85 12.49
CA ALA A 429 11.36 8.28 13.40
C ALA A 429 10.81 9.00 14.65
N GLU A 430 9.77 9.83 14.49
CA GLU A 430 9.12 10.54 15.61
C GLU A 430 8.41 9.60 16.59
N ILE A 431 7.83 8.49 16.11
CA ILE A 431 7.22 7.47 16.97
C ILE A 431 8.21 6.37 17.41
N GLY A 432 9.49 6.50 17.04
CA GLY A 432 10.59 5.64 17.51
C GLY A 432 10.69 4.26 16.87
N ASP A 433 9.92 3.96 15.82
CA ASP A 433 9.88 2.61 15.22
C ASP A 433 10.70 2.47 13.92
N GLY A 434 11.40 3.53 13.52
CA GLY A 434 12.28 3.53 12.35
C GLY A 434 13.37 4.60 12.43
N THR A 435 14.35 4.48 11.53
CA THR A 435 15.45 5.44 11.42
C THR A 435 15.01 6.74 10.76
N LEU A 436 15.89 7.74 10.73
CA LEU A 436 15.80 8.77 9.69
C LEU A 436 16.01 8.17 8.29
N GLU A 437 15.65 8.90 7.24
CA GLU A 437 15.92 8.51 5.85
C GLU A 437 17.43 8.60 5.52
N CYS A 438 18.06 7.47 5.24
CA CYS A 438 19.43 7.41 4.72
C CYS A 438 19.43 7.73 3.22
N ARG A 439 19.94 8.91 2.85
CA ARG A 439 19.87 9.44 1.48
C ARG A 439 20.97 8.95 0.54
N ASP A 440 21.96 8.21 1.05
CA ASP A 440 23.08 7.65 0.30
C ASP A 440 23.57 6.32 0.89
N ILE A 441 24.46 5.65 0.15
CA ILE A 441 25.02 4.35 0.52
C ILE A 441 25.82 4.44 1.83
N PRO A 442 26.80 5.37 2.01
CA PRO A 442 27.58 5.45 3.25
C PRO A 442 26.74 5.53 4.52
N HIS A 443 25.74 6.41 4.57
CA HIS A 443 24.89 6.54 5.75
C HIS A 443 23.99 5.32 5.96
N THR A 444 23.58 4.64 4.89
CA THR A 444 22.83 3.38 5.00
C THR A 444 23.71 2.28 5.63
N LEU A 445 24.96 2.15 5.18
CA LEU A 445 25.90 1.17 5.73
C LEU A 445 26.29 1.50 7.19
N GLN A 446 26.45 2.77 7.52
CA GLN A 446 26.67 3.22 8.90
C GLN A 446 25.51 2.81 9.81
N MET A 447 24.27 2.94 9.35
CA MET A 447 23.11 2.54 10.15
C MET A 447 23.02 1.01 10.30
N LEU A 448 23.39 0.23 9.27
CA LEU A 448 23.51 -1.23 9.38
C LEU A 448 24.59 -1.65 10.39
N GLU A 449 25.70 -0.91 10.44
CA GLU A 449 26.74 -1.10 11.44
C GLU A 449 26.20 -0.84 12.85
N LEU A 450 25.46 0.25 13.03
CA LEU A 450 24.82 0.58 14.31
C LEU A 450 23.82 -0.49 14.75
N PHE A 451 22.97 -1.03 13.85
CA PHE A 451 22.08 -2.13 14.21
C PHE A 451 22.84 -3.37 14.69
N GLN A 452 23.93 -3.73 14.02
CA GLN A 452 24.75 -4.88 14.42
C GLN A 452 25.52 -4.63 15.73
N SER A 453 26.11 -3.45 15.90
CA SER A 453 27.05 -3.15 16.99
C SER A 453 26.42 -2.56 18.26
N SER A 454 25.33 -1.79 18.14
CA SER A 454 24.63 -1.19 19.28
C SER A 454 23.82 -2.24 20.03
N ASP A 455 23.93 -2.26 21.36
CA ASP A 455 23.13 -3.14 22.22
C ASP A 455 21.68 -2.65 22.39
N HIS A 456 21.43 -1.36 22.14
CA HIS A 456 20.15 -0.71 22.48
C HIS A 456 19.27 -0.39 21.27
N LEU A 457 19.85 -0.03 20.11
CA LEU A 457 19.07 0.53 19.00
C LEU A 457 17.87 -0.34 18.56
N LEU A 458 18.07 -1.65 18.41
CA LEU A 458 16.98 -2.57 18.04
C LEU A 458 15.96 -2.71 19.19
N THR A 459 16.45 -2.79 20.42
CA THR A 459 15.63 -2.96 21.63
C THR A 459 14.74 -1.75 21.84
N ASP A 460 15.28 -0.54 21.77
CA ASP A 460 14.55 0.72 21.90
C ASP A 460 13.43 0.82 20.85
N MET A 461 13.71 0.44 19.60
CA MET A 461 12.69 0.41 18.54
C MET A 461 11.59 -0.62 18.83
N CYS A 462 11.94 -1.80 19.33
CA CYS A 462 10.95 -2.82 19.69
C CYS A 462 10.07 -2.36 20.87
N GLU A 463 10.66 -1.73 21.88
CA GLU A 463 9.94 -1.16 23.01
C GLU A 463 9.00 -0.03 22.58
N ALA A 464 9.46 0.86 21.69
CA ALA A 464 8.61 1.90 21.09
C ALA A 464 7.42 1.30 20.33
N ILE A 465 7.63 0.24 19.54
CA ILE A 465 6.55 -0.46 18.82
C ILE A 465 5.52 -1.03 19.81
N MET A 466 5.97 -1.69 20.88
CA MET A 466 5.06 -2.22 21.90
C MET A 466 4.29 -1.11 22.63
N GLU A 467 4.90 0.04 22.89
CA GLU A 467 4.22 1.20 23.47
C GLU A 467 3.20 1.83 22.51
N ASN A 468 3.58 1.99 21.24
CA ASN A 468 2.70 2.47 20.17
C ASN A 468 1.47 1.57 19.99
N LYS A 469 1.62 0.25 20.19
CA LYS A 469 0.48 -0.68 20.20
C LYS A 469 -0.51 -0.36 21.32
N LYS A 470 -0.06 -0.07 22.54
CA LYS A 470 -0.96 0.29 23.66
C LYS A 470 -1.80 1.53 23.35
N GLN A 471 -1.27 2.42 22.50
CA GLN A 471 -1.95 3.61 22.01
C GLN A 471 -2.84 3.35 20.78
N ALA A 472 -3.01 2.09 20.37
CA ALA A 472 -3.79 1.67 19.21
C ALA A 472 -3.35 2.35 17.89
N ILE A 473 -2.06 2.68 17.77
CA ILE A 473 -1.49 3.32 16.57
C ILE A 473 -1.61 2.38 15.36
N TYR A 474 -1.43 1.08 15.56
CA TYR A 474 -1.43 0.07 14.50
C TYR A 474 -2.83 -0.51 14.18
N ASP A 475 -3.88 -0.02 14.83
CA ASP A 475 -5.25 -0.57 14.71
C ASP A 475 -6.05 0.03 13.55
N GLY A 476 -5.41 0.79 12.66
CA GLY A 476 -6.09 1.57 11.63
C GLY A 476 -6.96 0.71 10.70
N ALA A 477 -6.52 -0.49 10.35
CA ALA A 477 -7.30 -1.38 9.51
C ALA A 477 -8.61 -1.84 10.18
N TYR A 478 -8.58 -2.19 11.47
CA TYR A 478 -9.79 -2.52 12.24
C TYR A 478 -10.75 -1.34 12.29
N LYS A 479 -10.25 -0.15 12.65
CA LYS A 479 -11.08 1.05 12.74
C LYS A 479 -11.71 1.42 11.40
N VAL A 480 -11.01 1.21 10.28
CA VAL A 480 -11.58 1.39 8.94
C VAL A 480 -12.75 0.43 8.69
N VAL A 481 -12.59 -0.86 9.05
CA VAL A 481 -13.67 -1.86 8.91
C VAL A 481 -14.85 -1.51 9.82
N GLU A 482 -14.60 -1.11 11.06
CA GLU A 482 -15.64 -0.66 12.00
C GLU A 482 -16.42 0.54 11.44
N LEU A 483 -15.73 1.53 10.89
CA LEU A 483 -16.35 2.70 10.26
C LEU A 483 -17.19 2.32 9.05
N ALA A 484 -16.67 1.45 8.17
CA ALA A 484 -17.38 0.99 6.99
C ALA A 484 -18.69 0.26 7.36
N MET A 485 -18.63 -0.65 8.33
CA MET A 485 -19.81 -1.37 8.83
C MET A 485 -20.74 -0.48 9.67
N GLY A 486 -20.21 0.52 10.37
CA GLY A 486 -20.96 1.50 11.14
C GLY A 486 -21.79 2.46 10.28
N LEU A 487 -21.22 2.93 9.16
CA LEU A 487 -21.93 3.76 8.17
C LEU A 487 -23.21 3.10 7.68
N ARG A 488 -23.16 1.77 7.50
CA ARG A 488 -24.32 0.98 7.13
C ARG A 488 -25.41 1.01 8.20
N LYS A 489 -25.07 0.66 9.44
CA LYS A 489 -26.03 0.63 10.57
C LYS A 489 -26.70 1.99 10.80
N GLY A 490 -25.93 3.08 10.68
CA GLY A 490 -26.47 4.44 10.80
C GLY A 490 -27.38 4.86 9.64
N GLY A 491 -27.22 4.24 8.46
CA GLY A 491 -28.06 4.49 7.29
C GLY A 491 -29.32 3.63 7.18
N GLU A 492 -29.43 2.54 7.95
CA GLU A 492 -30.64 1.70 8.03
C GLU A 492 -31.74 2.33 8.94
N GLY A 493 -31.41 3.40 9.68
CA GLY A 493 -32.31 4.12 10.58
C GLY A 493 -32.76 5.52 10.11
N GLN A 494 -32.57 5.87 8.82
CA GLN A 494 -33.02 7.14 8.23
C GLN A 494 -34.05 6.94 7.12
#